data_AF-A0A284VS59-F1
#
_entry.id   AF-A0A284VS59-F1
#
_cell.length_a   1.000
_cell.length_b   1.000
_cell.length_c   1.000
_cell.angle_alpha   90.00
_cell.angle_beta   90.00
_cell.angle_gamma   90.00
#
_symmetry.space_group_name_H-M   'P 1'
#
loop_
_entity.id
_entity.type
_entity.pdbx_description
1 polymer ?
#
loop_
_entity_poly.entity_id
_entity_poly.type
_entity_poly.pdbx_seq_one_letter_code
_entity_poly.pdbx_strand_id
1 'polypeptide(L)'
;MSFLTRFARQWIAGETLDDAIAQAKKKNNAGIRAIINFLGEHVKDEAEADNNVEENLRILRAIEESKTKASLSIKPTQLGLDIDKNLCLSKVEKIVSTASSKNIFVWIDMENSPYAQGTVDIYLEIIKKHKNAGIAIQANLKRSESDIARIAASMGIIRLVKGAYSEKMEIAYTSRSDITRNFSKLMAYLFYKSPFFAIATHDDRLINEAIEANKTHQKRLEFQMLMGVRDELKRKLVREGFAVVDYIPYGKNWFPYTTRRVRERKRNILLILRSVFDI
;
A
#
# COMPACT_ATOMS: atom_id res chain seq x y z
N MET A 1 26.60 7.98 -9.20
CA MET A 1 25.14 7.69 -9.14
C MET A 1 24.49 8.23 -10.40
N SER A 2 23.69 7.42 -11.09
CA SER A 2 22.95 7.87 -12.28
C SER A 2 21.90 8.93 -11.91
N PHE A 3 21.66 9.90 -12.80
CA PHE A 3 20.67 10.97 -12.63
C PHE A 3 19.25 10.42 -12.41
N LEU A 4 18.91 9.31 -13.07
CA LEU A 4 17.65 8.58 -12.88
C LEU A 4 17.46 8.11 -11.43
N THR A 5 18.54 7.66 -10.78
CA THR A 5 18.53 7.27 -9.36
C THR A 5 18.27 8.48 -8.46
N ARG A 6 18.82 9.67 -8.78
CA ARG A 6 18.57 10.91 -8.02
C ARG A 6 17.13 11.38 -8.14
N PHE A 7 16.51 11.19 -9.31
CA PHE A 7 15.09 11.48 -9.53
C PHE A 7 14.18 10.47 -8.80
N ALA A 8 14.51 9.18 -8.85
CA ALA A 8 13.76 8.12 -8.17
C ALA A 8 13.73 8.26 -6.64
N ARG A 9 14.79 8.81 -6.02
CA ARG A 9 14.86 9.07 -4.56
C ARG A 9 13.75 9.95 -4.00
N GLN A 10 12.99 10.65 -4.85
CA GLN A 10 11.79 11.36 -4.42
C GLN A 10 10.66 10.41 -4.01
N TRP A 11 10.63 9.18 -4.55
CA TRP A 11 9.55 8.21 -4.34
C TRP A 11 10.01 6.88 -3.74
N ILE A 12 11.32 6.65 -3.63
CA ILE A 12 11.92 5.48 -2.95
C ILE A 12 12.93 5.94 -1.89
N ALA A 13 13.01 5.24 -0.76
CA ALA A 13 13.95 5.57 0.32
C ALA A 13 15.41 5.39 -0.12
N GLY A 14 15.66 4.33 -0.90
CA GLY A 14 16.97 3.93 -1.37
C GLY A 14 16.94 2.48 -1.82
N GLU A 15 18.12 1.88 -1.96
CA GLU A 15 18.27 0.50 -2.42
C GLU A 15 18.38 -0.50 -1.27
N THR A 16 18.57 -0.02 -0.04
CA THR A 16 18.83 -0.87 1.14
C THR A 16 17.73 -0.74 2.19
N LEU A 17 17.64 -1.75 3.07
CA LEU A 17 16.73 -1.74 4.21
C LEU A 17 17.09 -0.60 5.20
N ASP A 18 18.37 -0.30 5.37
CA ASP A 18 18.83 0.79 6.24
C ASP A 18 18.32 2.14 5.76
N ASP A 19 18.29 2.37 4.44
CA ASP A 19 17.67 3.57 3.85
C ASP A 19 16.19 3.68 4.24
N ALA A 20 15.45 2.58 4.16
CA ALA A 20 14.03 2.53 4.51
C ALA A 20 13.80 2.80 6.00
N ILE A 21 14.60 2.18 6.89
CA ILE A 21 14.50 2.38 8.34
C ILE A 21 14.88 3.81 8.72
N ALA A 22 15.94 4.38 8.16
CA ALA A 22 16.33 5.76 8.39
C ALA A 22 15.22 6.74 7.97
N GLN A 23 14.61 6.49 6.81
CA GLN A 23 13.50 7.30 6.31
C GLN A 23 12.24 7.13 7.17
N ALA A 24 11.94 5.93 7.64
CA ALA A 24 10.81 5.66 8.55
C ALA A 24 11.00 6.38 9.90
N LYS A 25 12.19 6.31 10.51
CA LYS A 25 12.51 7.06 11.73
C LYS A 25 12.35 8.56 11.57
N LYS A 26 12.83 9.12 10.44
CA LYS A 26 12.63 10.54 10.12
C LYS A 26 11.14 10.92 10.07
N LYS A 27 10.28 10.05 9.52
CA LYS A 27 8.82 10.29 9.50
C LYS A 27 8.19 10.14 10.87
N ASN A 28 8.62 9.15 11.67
CA ASN A 28 8.14 8.96 13.03
C ASN A 28 8.42 10.17 13.92
N ASN A 29 9.59 10.81 13.77
CA ASN A 29 9.93 12.06 14.47
C ASN A 29 9.00 13.23 14.10
N ALA A 30 8.35 13.17 12.94
CA ALA A 30 7.35 14.14 12.50
C ALA A 30 5.91 13.71 12.83
N GLY A 31 5.72 12.69 13.68
CA GLY A 31 4.41 12.16 14.05
C GLY A 31 3.74 11.28 12.98
N ILE A 32 4.46 10.94 11.90
CA ILE A 32 3.96 10.14 10.78
C ILE A 32 4.47 8.70 10.92
N ARG A 33 3.57 7.71 10.89
CA ARG A 33 3.93 6.28 10.88
C ARG A 33 4.45 5.86 9.50
N ALA A 34 5.02 4.67 9.38
CA ALA A 34 5.52 4.17 8.10
C ALA A 34 4.87 2.84 7.67
N ILE A 35 4.77 2.61 6.36
CA ILE A 35 4.64 1.29 5.75
C ILE A 35 5.92 1.05 4.96
N ILE A 36 6.69 0.02 5.33
CA ILE A 36 7.89 -0.37 4.58
C ILE A 36 7.49 -1.41 3.55
N ASN A 37 7.98 -1.25 2.31
CA ASN A 37 7.72 -2.18 1.22
C ASN A 37 9.01 -2.49 0.45
N PHE A 38 9.38 -3.76 0.36
CA PHE A 38 10.44 -4.21 -0.54
C PHE A 38 9.94 -4.25 -1.99
N LEU A 39 10.68 -3.64 -2.91
CA LEU A 39 10.27 -3.51 -4.30
C LEU A 39 10.53 -4.77 -5.13
N GLY A 40 9.52 -5.19 -5.88
CA GLY A 40 9.53 -6.29 -6.83
C GLY A 40 8.09 -6.78 -7.04
N GLU A 41 7.83 -7.49 -8.15
CA GLU A 41 6.54 -8.09 -8.51
C GLU A 41 6.84 -9.32 -9.40
N HIS A 42 5.94 -10.30 -9.42
CA HIS A 42 5.95 -11.44 -10.37
C HIS A 42 7.21 -12.32 -10.35
N VAL A 43 7.42 -13.07 -9.27
CA VAL A 43 8.48 -14.10 -9.23
C VAL A 43 8.07 -15.33 -10.05
N LYS A 44 9.06 -15.98 -10.66
CA LYS A 44 8.82 -17.14 -11.57
C LYS A 44 9.23 -18.48 -11.00
N ASP A 45 9.98 -18.49 -9.91
CA ASP A 45 10.39 -19.71 -9.22
C ASP A 45 10.25 -19.57 -7.70
N GLU A 46 10.18 -20.72 -7.04
CA GLU A 46 9.96 -20.79 -5.60
C GLU A 46 11.14 -20.26 -4.80
N ALA A 47 12.37 -20.39 -5.31
CA ALA A 47 13.57 -19.91 -4.63
C ALA A 47 13.60 -18.37 -4.53
N GLU A 48 13.16 -17.67 -5.57
CA GLU A 48 12.98 -16.21 -5.53
C GLU A 48 11.86 -15.81 -4.55
N ALA A 49 10.77 -16.58 -4.49
CA ALA A 49 9.72 -16.37 -3.51
C ALA A 49 10.23 -16.55 -2.07
N ASP A 50 11.08 -17.55 -1.81
CA ASP A 50 11.72 -17.77 -0.51
C ASP A 50 12.68 -16.63 -0.13
N ASN A 51 13.47 -16.14 -1.08
CA ASN A 51 14.32 -14.97 -0.85
C ASN A 51 13.49 -13.73 -0.47
N ASN A 52 12.34 -13.53 -1.12
CA ASN A 52 11.42 -12.45 -0.76
C ASN A 52 10.78 -12.65 0.62
N VAL A 53 10.48 -13.88 1.03
CA VAL A 53 10.05 -14.16 2.40
C VAL A 53 11.14 -13.74 3.38
N GLU A 54 12.38 -14.18 3.18
CA GLU A 54 13.48 -13.86 4.08
C GLU A 54 13.76 -12.35 4.15
N GLU A 55 13.64 -11.62 3.03
CA GLU A 55 13.74 -10.15 3.04
C GLU A 55 12.61 -9.51 3.87
N ASN A 56 11.37 -10.00 3.75
CA ASN A 56 10.27 -9.53 4.58
C ASN A 56 10.49 -9.82 6.07
N LEU A 57 11.04 -10.98 6.42
CA LEU A 57 11.42 -11.29 7.80
C LEU A 57 12.55 -10.40 8.32
N ARG A 58 13.51 -10.01 7.47
CA ARG A 58 14.54 -9.02 7.80
C ARG A 58 13.94 -7.65 8.09
N ILE A 59 12.95 -7.20 7.31
CA ILE A 59 12.22 -5.95 7.59
C ILE A 59 11.58 -6.01 8.98
N LEU A 60 10.89 -7.10 9.30
CA LEU A 60 10.22 -7.25 10.60
C LEU A 60 11.21 -7.19 11.77
N ARG A 61 12.36 -7.86 11.66
CA ARG A 61 13.45 -7.78 12.65
C ARG A 61 13.96 -6.34 12.79
N ALA A 62 14.26 -5.68 11.67
CA ALA A 62 14.77 -4.30 11.70
C ALA A 62 13.77 -3.31 12.29
N ILE A 63 12.46 -3.45 12.02
CA ILE A 63 11.41 -2.61 12.63
C ILE A 63 11.41 -2.76 14.15
N GLU A 64 11.44 -4.00 14.65
CA GLU A 64 11.44 -4.32 16.08
C GLU A 64 12.69 -3.80 16.79
N GLU A 65 13.88 -4.17 16.30
CA GLU A 65 15.18 -3.80 16.87
C GLU A 65 15.35 -2.28 16.93
N SER A 66 14.90 -1.60 15.88
CA SER A 66 15.00 -0.15 15.77
C SER A 66 13.87 0.62 16.47
N LYS A 67 12.87 -0.11 17.01
CA LYS A 67 11.63 0.44 17.62
C LYS A 67 10.91 1.44 16.71
N THR A 68 11.01 1.22 15.40
CA THR A 68 10.39 2.10 14.40
C THR A 68 8.87 1.87 14.38
N LYS A 69 8.07 2.94 14.40
CA LYS A 69 6.61 2.88 14.25
C LYS A 69 6.27 2.62 12.78
N ALA A 70 6.38 1.35 12.39
CA ALA A 70 6.19 0.90 11.02
C ALA A 70 5.36 -0.39 10.93
N SER A 71 4.61 -0.50 9.84
CA SER A 71 4.01 -1.75 9.35
C SER A 71 4.74 -2.23 8.09
N LEU A 72 4.49 -3.47 7.69
CA LEU A 72 5.00 -4.06 6.46
C LEU A 72 3.93 -4.02 5.36
N SER A 73 4.32 -3.83 4.09
CA SER A 73 3.49 -4.15 2.91
C SER A 73 4.14 -5.28 2.13
N ILE A 74 3.34 -6.26 1.72
CA ILE A 74 3.77 -7.40 0.89
C ILE A 74 2.91 -7.52 -0.36
N LYS A 75 3.50 -8.07 -1.42
CA LYS A 75 2.81 -8.38 -2.68
C LYS A 75 2.69 -9.89 -2.89
N PRO A 76 1.48 -10.45 -3.05
CA PRO A 76 1.30 -11.89 -3.26
C PRO A 76 2.12 -12.47 -4.43
N THR A 77 2.28 -11.75 -5.54
CA THR A 77 3.08 -12.24 -6.67
C THR A 77 4.57 -12.34 -6.34
N GLN A 78 5.09 -11.59 -5.36
CA GLN A 78 6.46 -11.78 -4.85
C GLN A 78 6.61 -13.05 -4.02
N LEU A 79 5.49 -13.61 -3.58
CA LEU A 79 5.42 -14.77 -2.69
C LEU A 79 4.87 -16.00 -3.43
N GLY A 80 4.85 -15.97 -4.76
CA GLY A 80 4.51 -17.13 -5.60
C GLY A 80 3.03 -17.26 -5.94
N LEU A 81 2.22 -16.18 -5.87
CA LEU A 81 0.82 -16.25 -6.35
C LEU A 81 0.71 -16.64 -7.84
N ASP A 82 1.70 -16.26 -8.65
CA ASP A 82 1.84 -16.66 -10.06
C ASP A 82 2.18 -18.15 -10.25
N ILE A 83 2.69 -18.80 -9.21
CA ILE A 83 3.19 -20.18 -9.25
C ILE A 83 2.10 -21.13 -8.72
N ASP A 84 1.73 -20.95 -7.46
CA ASP A 84 0.71 -21.74 -6.79
C ASP A 84 0.08 -20.96 -5.63
N LYS A 85 -1.25 -21.03 -5.52
CA LYS A 85 -1.98 -20.27 -4.50
C LYS A 85 -1.72 -20.78 -3.08
N ASN A 86 -1.55 -22.09 -2.88
CA ASN A 86 -1.29 -22.66 -1.55
C ASN A 86 0.14 -22.37 -1.11
N LEU A 87 1.09 -22.42 -2.04
CA LEU A 87 2.46 -21.95 -1.84
C LEU A 87 2.45 -20.50 -1.34
N CYS A 88 1.78 -19.61 -2.07
CA CYS A 88 1.65 -18.20 -1.68
C CYS A 88 1.01 -18.03 -0.29
N LEU A 89 -0.09 -18.75 -0.02
CA LEU A 89 -0.77 -18.71 1.28
C LEU A 89 0.18 -19.09 2.43
N SER A 90 0.94 -20.18 2.29
CA SER A 90 1.88 -20.62 3.33
C SER A 90 2.99 -19.60 3.61
N LYS A 91 3.53 -18.97 2.55
CA LYS A 91 4.55 -17.92 2.67
C LYS A 91 3.99 -16.64 3.31
N VAL A 92 2.76 -16.24 2.94
CA VAL A 92 2.06 -15.13 3.59
C VAL A 92 1.79 -15.43 5.07
N GLU A 93 1.34 -16.65 5.41
CA GLU A 93 1.08 -17.05 6.80
C GLU A 93 2.37 -17.01 7.65
N LYS A 94 3.51 -17.45 7.12
CA LYS A 94 4.83 -17.35 7.77
C LYS A 94 5.21 -15.89 8.09
N ILE A 95 5.01 -14.97 7.15
CA ILE A 95 5.30 -13.54 7.37
C ILE A 95 4.35 -12.94 8.40
N VAL A 96 3.04 -13.17 8.26
CA VAL A 96 2.01 -12.56 9.13
C VAL A 96 2.12 -13.07 10.57
N SER A 97 2.34 -14.37 10.76
CA SER A 97 2.56 -14.97 12.08
C SER A 97 3.82 -14.43 12.76
N THR A 98 4.92 -14.28 12.02
CA THR A 98 6.15 -13.66 12.53
C THR A 98 5.96 -12.18 12.85
N ALA A 99 5.19 -11.44 12.05
CA ALA A 99 4.86 -10.06 12.36
C ALA A 99 4.00 -9.96 13.64
N SER A 100 3.11 -10.93 13.86
CA SER A 100 2.24 -10.97 15.04
C SER A 100 3.04 -11.12 16.33
N SER A 101 4.08 -11.96 16.37
CA SER A 101 4.93 -12.12 17.56
C SER A 101 5.73 -10.85 17.90
N LYS A 102 5.87 -9.94 16.93
CA LYS A 102 6.56 -8.65 17.06
C LYS A 102 5.61 -7.46 17.21
N ASN A 103 4.30 -7.69 17.28
CA ASN A 103 3.26 -6.65 17.26
C ASN A 103 3.31 -5.71 16.04
N ILE A 104 3.72 -6.24 14.88
CA ILE A 104 3.80 -5.51 13.62
C ILE A 104 2.60 -5.86 12.73
N PHE A 105 2.00 -4.84 12.13
CA PHE A 105 0.89 -5.00 11.19
C PHE A 105 1.41 -5.28 9.77
N VAL A 106 0.68 -6.11 9.01
CA VAL A 106 1.01 -6.45 7.61
C VAL A 106 -0.12 -6.03 6.67
N TRP A 107 0.20 -5.24 5.66
CA TRP A 107 -0.68 -4.93 4.54
C TRP A 107 -0.39 -5.88 3.37
N ILE A 108 -1.44 -6.51 2.86
CA ILE A 108 -1.40 -7.26 1.60
C ILE A 108 -1.82 -6.28 0.49
N ASP A 109 -0.88 -5.96 -0.37
CA ASP A 109 -1.10 -5.12 -1.55
C ASP A 109 -2.00 -5.84 -2.55
N MET A 110 -2.82 -5.04 -3.25
CA MET A 110 -3.62 -5.51 -4.38
C MET A 110 -2.91 -5.16 -5.67
N GLU A 111 -2.74 -6.17 -6.51
CA GLU A 111 -2.06 -6.08 -7.79
C GLU A 111 -3.08 -5.90 -8.93
N ASN A 112 -2.73 -6.19 -10.18
CA ASN A 112 -3.68 -6.10 -11.29
C ASN A 112 -4.78 -7.16 -11.21
N SER A 113 -5.85 -6.95 -11.98
CA SER A 113 -7.10 -7.70 -11.90
C SER A 113 -7.02 -9.23 -11.96
N PRO A 114 -6.08 -9.89 -12.69
CA PRO A 114 -5.97 -11.35 -12.67
C PRO A 114 -5.67 -11.92 -11.28
N TYR A 115 -5.00 -11.15 -10.42
CA TYR A 115 -4.61 -11.57 -9.08
C TYR A 115 -5.64 -11.24 -8.01
N ALA A 116 -6.62 -10.39 -8.32
CA ALA A 116 -7.55 -9.85 -7.33
C ALA A 116 -8.31 -10.95 -6.56
N GLN A 117 -8.77 -11.99 -7.26
CA GLN A 117 -9.46 -13.10 -6.59
C GLN A 117 -8.52 -13.87 -5.65
N GLY A 118 -7.33 -14.24 -6.14
CA GLY A 118 -6.34 -14.99 -5.36
C GLY A 118 -5.91 -14.23 -4.11
N THR A 119 -5.67 -12.92 -4.22
CA THR A 119 -5.33 -12.05 -3.10
C THR A 119 -6.44 -11.96 -2.06
N VAL A 120 -7.70 -11.77 -2.48
CA VAL A 120 -8.85 -11.74 -1.55
C VAL A 120 -9.02 -13.08 -0.83
N ASP A 121 -8.93 -14.19 -1.56
CA ASP A 121 -9.07 -15.52 -0.97
C ASP A 121 -7.97 -15.81 0.06
N ILE A 122 -6.71 -15.51 -0.27
CA ILE A 122 -5.57 -15.65 0.65
C ILE A 122 -5.81 -14.81 1.90
N TYR A 123 -6.22 -13.55 1.74
CA TYR A 123 -6.50 -12.68 2.88
C TYR A 123 -7.59 -13.25 3.79
N LEU A 124 -8.69 -13.76 3.22
CA LEU A 124 -9.79 -14.34 3.98
C LEU A 124 -9.35 -15.59 4.77
N GLU A 125 -8.40 -16.38 4.27
CA GLU A 125 -7.80 -17.48 5.04
C GLU A 125 -6.90 -16.96 6.17
N ILE A 126 -6.05 -15.96 5.89
CA ILE A 126 -5.14 -15.37 6.89
C ILE A 126 -5.90 -14.79 8.07
N ILE A 127 -6.98 -14.03 7.83
CA ILE A 127 -7.72 -13.38 8.91
C ILE A 127 -8.46 -14.33 9.84
N LYS A 128 -8.66 -15.60 9.45
CA LYS A 128 -9.22 -16.61 10.36
C LYS A 128 -8.28 -16.89 11.53
N LYS A 129 -6.97 -16.81 11.29
CA LYS A 129 -5.92 -17.14 12.27
C LYS A 129 -5.23 -15.90 12.84
N HIS A 130 -5.03 -14.86 12.03
CA HIS A 130 -4.21 -13.70 12.37
C HIS A 130 -4.98 -12.39 12.17
N LYS A 131 -5.07 -11.56 13.22
CA LYS A 131 -5.79 -10.28 13.18
C LYS A 131 -4.90 -9.06 12.91
N ASN A 132 -3.59 -9.24 12.77
CA ASN A 132 -2.60 -8.21 12.49
C ASN A 132 -2.37 -7.98 10.98
N ALA A 133 -3.37 -8.29 10.13
CA ALA A 133 -3.27 -8.16 8.69
C ALA A 133 -4.45 -7.38 8.07
N GLY A 134 -4.15 -6.59 7.05
CA GLY A 134 -5.13 -5.85 6.24
C GLY A 134 -4.88 -6.02 4.75
N ILE A 135 -5.87 -5.70 3.91
CA ILE A 135 -5.82 -5.87 2.45
C ILE A 135 -6.12 -4.54 1.75
N ALA A 136 -5.42 -4.26 0.63
CA ALA A 136 -5.80 -3.17 -0.25
C ALA A 136 -7.00 -3.54 -1.14
N ILE A 137 -7.92 -2.60 -1.36
CA ILE A 137 -8.99 -2.76 -2.35
C ILE A 137 -9.03 -1.54 -3.27
N GLN A 138 -9.16 -1.78 -4.57
CA GLN A 138 -9.02 -0.77 -5.62
C GLN A 138 -10.39 -0.28 -6.10
N ALA A 139 -10.71 0.98 -5.85
CA ALA A 139 -11.99 1.58 -6.22
C ALA A 139 -12.26 1.61 -7.74
N ASN A 140 -11.26 1.43 -8.59
CA ASN A 140 -11.47 1.34 -10.04
C ASN A 140 -12.07 0.00 -10.47
N LEU A 141 -11.94 -1.10 -9.72
CA LEU A 141 -12.48 -2.39 -10.15
C LEU A 141 -13.99 -2.49 -9.85
N LYS A 142 -14.76 -2.99 -10.82
CA LYS A 142 -16.21 -3.18 -10.67
C LYS A 142 -16.57 -4.20 -9.59
N ARG A 143 -15.70 -5.19 -9.35
CA ARG A 143 -15.84 -6.23 -8.32
C ARG A 143 -15.67 -5.72 -6.87
N SER A 144 -15.07 -4.55 -6.67
CA SER A 144 -14.62 -4.13 -5.34
C SER A 144 -15.72 -3.91 -4.32
N GLU A 145 -16.94 -3.59 -4.75
CA GLU A 145 -18.08 -3.52 -3.83
C GLU A 145 -18.38 -4.86 -3.18
N SER A 146 -18.44 -5.94 -3.97
CA SER A 146 -18.63 -7.29 -3.45
C SER A 146 -17.47 -7.76 -2.58
N ASP A 147 -16.23 -7.44 -2.95
CA ASP A 147 -15.04 -7.83 -2.18
C ASP A 147 -15.03 -7.12 -0.81
N ILE A 148 -15.31 -5.81 -0.76
CA ILE A 148 -15.40 -5.05 0.50
C ILE A 148 -16.51 -5.60 1.39
N ALA A 149 -17.68 -5.92 0.83
CA ALA A 149 -18.78 -6.48 1.60
C ALA A 149 -18.39 -7.81 2.27
N ARG A 150 -17.75 -8.72 1.51
CA ARG A 150 -17.24 -10.01 2.01
C ARG A 150 -16.18 -9.81 3.09
N ILE A 151 -15.19 -8.95 2.85
CA ILE A 151 -14.10 -8.68 3.80
C ILE A 151 -14.63 -8.06 5.09
N ALA A 152 -15.52 -7.07 5.00
CA ALA A 152 -16.11 -6.42 6.16
C ALA A 152 -16.96 -7.40 6.99
N ALA A 153 -17.71 -8.32 6.35
CA ALA A 153 -18.46 -9.37 7.03
C ALA A 153 -17.55 -10.33 7.82
N SER A 154 -16.30 -10.51 7.38
CA SER A 154 -15.27 -11.28 8.10
C SER A 154 -14.45 -10.45 9.10
N MET A 155 -14.88 -9.22 9.41
CA MET A 155 -14.16 -8.26 10.26
C MET A 155 -12.74 -7.93 9.76
N GLY A 156 -12.51 -8.03 8.45
CA GLY A 156 -11.23 -7.68 7.85
C GLY A 156 -10.99 -6.16 7.80
N ILE A 157 -9.72 -5.79 7.72
CA ILE A 157 -9.23 -4.41 7.68
C ILE A 157 -8.88 -4.07 6.23
N ILE A 158 -9.46 -2.98 5.73
CA ILE A 158 -9.34 -2.56 4.34
C ILE A 158 -8.53 -1.28 4.24
N ARG A 159 -7.61 -1.25 3.27
CA ARG A 159 -6.99 -0.03 2.75
C ARG A 159 -7.59 0.30 1.40
N LEU A 160 -8.40 1.34 1.33
CA LEU A 160 -9.06 1.77 0.10
C LEU A 160 -8.10 2.63 -0.73
N VAL A 161 -7.84 2.20 -1.97
CA VAL A 161 -7.03 2.90 -2.97
C VAL A 161 -7.84 3.16 -4.24
N LYS A 162 -7.39 4.06 -5.12
CA LYS A 162 -8.04 4.24 -6.44
C LYS A 162 -7.79 3.08 -7.41
N GLY A 163 -6.64 2.42 -7.31
CA GLY A 163 -6.12 1.49 -8.32
C GLY A 163 -4.97 2.11 -9.11
N ALA A 164 -3.89 1.33 -9.32
CA ALA A 164 -2.63 1.80 -9.90
C ALA A 164 -2.29 1.12 -11.25
N TYR A 165 -3.10 0.16 -11.68
CA TYR A 165 -2.90 -0.62 -12.91
C TYR A 165 -3.84 -0.14 -14.01
N SER A 166 -3.40 -0.26 -15.25
CA SER A 166 -4.24 0.00 -16.42
C SER A 166 -5.08 -1.24 -16.69
N GLU A 167 -6.38 -1.13 -16.47
CA GLU A 167 -7.34 -2.22 -16.57
C GLU A 167 -8.31 -1.99 -17.72
N LYS A 168 -8.89 -3.07 -18.26
CA LYS A 168 -9.86 -2.96 -19.35
C LYS A 168 -11.21 -2.45 -18.83
N MET A 169 -11.95 -1.72 -19.66
CA MET A 169 -13.20 -1.05 -19.26
C MET A 169 -14.33 -2.03 -18.90
N GLU A 170 -14.26 -3.27 -19.37
CA GLU A 170 -15.21 -4.34 -19.05
C GLU A 170 -15.19 -4.64 -17.55
N ILE A 171 -14.01 -4.59 -16.93
CA ILE A 171 -13.77 -4.97 -15.53
C ILE A 171 -13.49 -3.79 -14.60
N ALA A 172 -13.17 -2.60 -15.14
CA ALA A 172 -12.81 -1.43 -14.37
C ALA A 172 -13.45 -0.12 -14.88
N TYR A 173 -13.69 0.79 -13.95
CA TYR A 173 -13.90 2.21 -14.24
C TYR A 173 -12.58 2.82 -14.70
N THR A 174 -12.58 3.42 -15.90
CA THR A 174 -11.37 4.03 -16.49
C THR A 174 -11.37 5.56 -16.37
N SER A 175 -12.55 6.18 -16.21
CA SER A 175 -12.67 7.63 -16.04
C SER A 175 -12.33 8.03 -14.60
N ARG A 176 -11.65 9.17 -14.43
CA ARG A 176 -11.31 9.70 -13.10
C ARG A 176 -12.55 10.00 -12.26
N SER A 177 -13.63 10.47 -12.89
CA SER A 177 -14.89 10.78 -12.21
C SER A 177 -15.55 9.52 -11.67
N ASP A 178 -15.59 8.44 -12.44
CA ASP A 178 -16.25 7.20 -12.02
C ASP A 178 -15.43 6.49 -10.94
N ILE A 179 -14.09 6.50 -11.05
CA ILE A 179 -13.20 5.98 -10.00
C ILE A 179 -13.41 6.77 -8.69
N THR A 180 -13.42 8.11 -8.74
CA THR A 180 -13.64 8.93 -7.55
C THR A 180 -15.04 8.70 -6.97
N ARG A 181 -16.09 8.61 -7.80
CA ARG A 181 -17.46 8.31 -7.36
C ARG A 181 -17.54 6.96 -6.66
N ASN A 182 -16.92 5.92 -7.23
CA ASN A 182 -16.91 4.60 -6.63
C ASN A 182 -16.07 4.59 -5.34
N PHE A 183 -14.96 5.33 -5.29
CA PHE A 183 -14.17 5.49 -4.06
C PHE A 183 -15.04 6.07 -2.93
N SER A 184 -15.77 7.16 -3.17
CA SER A 184 -16.69 7.77 -2.21
C SER A 184 -17.77 6.76 -1.74
N LYS A 185 -18.37 6.02 -2.68
CA LYS A 185 -19.36 4.96 -2.37
C LYS A 185 -18.77 3.90 -1.44
N LEU A 186 -17.60 3.36 -1.77
CA LEU A 186 -16.94 2.32 -0.97
C LEU A 186 -16.48 2.85 0.38
N MET A 187 -16.00 4.09 0.44
CA MET A 187 -15.62 4.76 1.69
C MET A 187 -16.81 4.93 2.63
N ALA A 188 -17.97 5.36 2.12
CA ALA A 188 -19.20 5.45 2.91
C ALA A 188 -19.59 4.08 3.50
N TYR A 189 -19.44 3.01 2.72
CA TYR A 189 -19.67 1.65 3.22
C TYR A 189 -18.72 1.28 4.37
N LEU A 190 -17.43 1.62 4.27
CA LEU A 190 -16.45 1.38 5.33
C LEU A 190 -16.76 2.16 6.61
N PHE A 191 -17.20 3.41 6.50
CA PHE A 191 -17.66 4.18 7.66
C PHE A 191 -18.85 3.52 8.38
N TYR A 192 -19.70 2.82 7.64
CA TYR A 192 -20.84 2.12 8.24
C TYR A 192 -20.47 0.75 8.83
N LYS A 193 -19.65 -0.04 8.12
CA LYS A 193 -19.41 -1.46 8.44
C LYS A 193 -18.09 -1.77 9.12
N SER A 194 -17.09 -0.89 9.04
CA SER A 194 -15.74 -1.18 9.50
C SER A 194 -15.37 -0.33 10.74
N PRO A 195 -14.84 -0.95 11.81
CA PRO A 195 -14.37 -0.21 12.99
C PRO A 195 -13.03 0.49 12.74
N PHE A 196 -12.22 -0.04 11.81
CA PHE A 196 -10.94 0.50 11.38
C PHE A 196 -10.72 0.25 9.89
N PHE A 197 -10.22 1.26 9.18
CA PHE A 197 -9.82 1.18 7.78
C PHE A 197 -8.80 2.27 7.44
N ALA A 198 -8.13 2.13 6.30
CA ALA A 198 -7.20 3.11 5.78
C ALA A 198 -7.72 3.75 4.49
N ILE A 199 -7.57 5.07 4.39
CA ILE A 199 -7.86 5.85 3.19
C ILE A 199 -6.53 6.21 2.54
N ALA A 200 -6.18 5.47 1.48
CA ALA A 200 -4.90 5.61 0.79
C ALA A 200 -5.07 6.43 -0.50
N THR A 201 -4.98 7.75 -0.36
CA THR A 201 -5.19 8.71 -1.46
C THR A 201 -4.42 10.01 -1.24
N HIS A 202 -4.15 10.72 -2.33
CA HIS A 202 -3.64 12.09 -2.31
C HIS A 202 -4.67 13.10 -2.79
N ASP A 203 -5.92 12.70 -3.00
CA ASP A 203 -6.99 13.55 -3.51
C ASP A 203 -7.62 14.38 -2.37
N ASP A 204 -7.53 15.71 -2.45
CA ASP A 204 -8.10 16.61 -1.43
C ASP A 204 -9.59 16.39 -1.23
N ARG A 205 -10.33 16.09 -2.31
CA ARG A 205 -11.79 15.93 -2.24
C ARG A 205 -12.15 14.73 -1.38
N LEU A 206 -11.50 13.59 -1.63
CA LEU A 206 -11.74 12.36 -0.88
C LEU A 206 -11.24 12.44 0.56
N ILE A 207 -10.13 13.16 0.81
CA ILE A 207 -9.62 13.38 2.17
C ILE A 207 -10.60 14.25 2.96
N ASN A 208 -11.06 15.36 2.38
CA ASN A 208 -12.03 16.24 3.05
C ASN A 208 -13.37 15.52 3.28
N GLU A 209 -13.83 14.71 2.31
CA GLU A 209 -15.02 13.87 2.47
C GLU A 209 -14.87 12.88 3.63
N ALA A 210 -13.70 12.21 3.76
CA ALA A 210 -13.41 11.32 4.88
C ALA A 210 -13.38 12.06 6.23
N ILE A 211 -12.75 13.24 6.29
CA ILE A 211 -12.71 14.08 7.50
C ILE A 211 -14.12 14.46 7.92
N GLU A 212 -14.94 14.93 6.98
CA GLU A 212 -16.31 15.36 7.26
C GLU A 212 -17.18 14.19 7.76
N ALA A 213 -17.15 13.06 7.05
CA ALA A 213 -17.86 11.87 7.48
C ALA A 213 -17.43 11.40 8.88
N ASN A 214 -16.14 11.51 9.21
CA ASN A 214 -15.63 11.06 10.50
C ASN A 214 -16.05 11.93 11.69
N LYS A 215 -16.47 13.19 11.48
CA LYS A 215 -17.04 14.02 12.56
C LYS A 215 -18.28 13.37 13.17
N THR A 216 -19.07 12.67 12.33
CA THR A 216 -20.28 11.97 12.75
C THR A 216 -19.99 10.54 13.17
N HIS A 217 -19.20 9.80 12.37
CA HIS A 217 -19.01 8.37 12.59
C HIS A 217 -17.94 8.01 13.63
N GLN A 218 -17.01 8.93 13.93
CA GLN A 218 -15.93 8.77 14.92
C GLN A 218 -15.19 7.43 14.82
N LYS A 219 -14.94 6.96 13.60
CA LYS A 219 -14.19 5.74 13.33
C LYS A 219 -12.70 5.95 13.53
N ARG A 220 -12.00 4.86 13.84
CA ARG A 220 -10.55 4.81 13.72
C ARG A 220 -10.22 4.76 12.24
N LEU A 221 -9.49 5.73 11.73
CA LEU A 221 -9.02 5.72 10.35
C LEU A 221 -7.59 6.21 10.24
N GLU A 222 -6.90 5.74 9.22
CA GLU A 222 -5.56 6.20 8.84
C GLU A 222 -5.57 6.81 7.44
N PHE A 223 -4.96 7.97 7.28
CA PHE A 223 -4.63 8.51 5.97
C PHE A 223 -3.27 7.99 5.53
N GLN A 224 -3.23 7.29 4.41
CA GLN A 224 -2.01 6.70 3.91
C GLN A 224 -1.60 7.34 2.59
N MET A 225 -0.33 7.73 2.47
CA MET A 225 0.18 8.44 1.32
C MET A 225 1.57 7.96 0.98
N LEU A 226 1.92 8.01 -0.31
CA LEU A 226 3.26 7.71 -0.77
C LEU A 226 4.33 8.69 -0.26
N MET A 227 5.52 8.16 -0.01
CA MET A 227 6.71 8.95 0.33
C MET A 227 6.98 10.04 -0.72
N GLY A 228 7.38 11.22 -0.24
CA GLY A 228 7.72 12.39 -1.07
C GLY A 228 6.52 13.05 -1.75
N VAL A 229 5.30 12.58 -1.47
CA VAL A 229 4.08 13.17 -2.01
C VAL A 229 3.32 13.92 -0.93
N ARG A 230 3.04 15.21 -1.17
CA ARG A 230 2.11 16.03 -0.38
C ARG A 230 2.47 16.10 1.11
N ASP A 231 3.76 16.24 1.39
CA ASP A 231 4.29 16.23 2.75
C ASP A 231 3.72 17.34 3.65
N GLU A 232 3.34 18.49 3.09
CA GLU A 232 2.65 19.54 3.84
C GLU A 232 1.25 19.10 4.29
N LEU A 233 0.48 18.44 3.42
CA LEU A 233 -0.82 17.89 3.78
C LEU A 233 -0.70 16.81 4.85
N LYS A 234 0.31 15.92 4.75
CA LYS A 234 0.58 14.93 5.80
C LYS A 234 0.78 15.59 7.16
N ARG A 235 1.61 16.65 7.22
CA ARG A 235 1.83 17.41 8.46
C ARG A 235 0.57 18.13 8.95
N LYS A 236 -0.25 18.66 8.03
CA LYS A 236 -1.54 19.26 8.36
C LYS A 236 -2.46 18.24 9.05
N LEU A 237 -2.64 17.06 8.45
CA LEU A 237 -3.49 15.99 8.99
C LEU A 237 -3.01 15.51 10.37
N VAL A 238 -1.69 15.38 10.57
CA VAL A 238 -1.13 15.06 11.91
C VAL A 238 -1.48 16.14 12.93
N ARG A 239 -1.36 17.43 12.60
CA ARG A 239 -1.73 18.54 13.50
C ARG A 239 -3.22 18.56 13.81
N GLU A 240 -4.06 18.08 12.89
CA GLU A 240 -5.50 17.92 13.07
C GLU A 240 -5.86 16.64 13.88
N GLY A 241 -4.86 15.89 14.35
CA GLY A 241 -5.05 14.72 15.21
C GLY A 241 -5.31 13.41 14.46
N PHE A 242 -5.22 13.39 13.13
CA PHE A 242 -5.38 12.16 12.36
C PHE A 242 -4.12 11.29 12.37
N ALA A 243 -4.32 9.98 12.36
CA ALA A 243 -3.23 9.05 12.11
C ALA A 243 -2.83 9.11 10.63
N VAL A 244 -1.56 9.40 10.36
CA VAL A 244 -1.00 9.50 9.02
C VAL A 244 0.13 8.52 8.85
N VAL A 245 0.18 7.86 7.69
CA VAL A 245 1.18 6.84 7.37
C VAL A 245 1.84 7.15 6.03
N ASP A 246 3.17 7.12 6.00
CA ASP A 246 3.95 7.25 4.77
C ASP A 246 4.30 5.87 4.21
N TYR A 247 3.98 5.62 2.95
CA TYR A 247 4.35 4.39 2.24
C TYR A 247 5.75 4.55 1.66
N ILE A 248 6.70 3.80 2.20
CA ILE A 248 8.14 3.90 1.99
C ILE A 248 8.64 2.66 1.26
N PRO A 249 8.73 2.72 -0.08
CA PRO A 249 9.31 1.64 -0.87
C PRO A 249 10.85 1.75 -0.89
N TYR A 250 11.52 0.60 -0.95
CA TYR A 250 12.97 0.51 -1.13
C TYR A 250 13.35 -0.73 -1.95
N GLY A 251 14.58 -0.77 -2.43
CA GLY A 251 15.15 -1.90 -3.15
C GLY A 251 15.55 -1.57 -4.57
N LYS A 252 16.31 -2.49 -5.18
CA LYS A 252 16.92 -2.28 -6.51
C LYS A 252 15.89 -2.25 -7.65
N ASN A 253 14.74 -2.89 -7.48
CA ASN A 253 13.67 -2.97 -8.49
C ASN A 253 12.77 -1.73 -8.51
N TRP A 254 13.35 -0.53 -8.41
CA TRP A 254 12.59 0.73 -8.29
C TRP A 254 12.02 1.25 -9.60
N PHE A 255 12.52 0.79 -10.75
CA PHE A 255 12.16 1.34 -12.06
C PHE A 255 10.68 1.13 -12.43
N PRO A 256 10.08 -0.07 -12.34
CA PRO A 256 8.65 -0.26 -12.59
C PRO A 256 7.75 0.53 -11.64
N TYR A 257 8.18 0.69 -10.38
CA TYR A 257 7.46 1.50 -9.40
C TYR A 257 7.50 2.99 -9.77
N THR A 258 8.68 3.52 -10.04
CA THR A 258 8.89 4.95 -10.33
C THR A 258 8.20 5.37 -11.63
N THR A 259 8.28 4.55 -12.68
CA THR A 259 7.59 4.82 -13.96
C THR A 259 6.07 4.94 -13.80
N ARG A 260 5.45 4.13 -12.93
CA ARG A 260 4.02 4.29 -12.58
C ARG A 260 3.74 5.64 -11.91
N ARG A 261 4.56 6.04 -10.92
CA ARG A 261 4.42 7.34 -10.22
C ARG A 261 4.54 8.55 -11.15
N VAL A 262 5.39 8.43 -12.17
CA VAL A 262 5.55 9.45 -13.21
C VAL A 262 4.29 9.55 -14.08
N ARG A 263 3.80 8.43 -14.61
CA ARG A 263 2.61 8.39 -15.49
C ARG A 263 1.37 8.97 -14.82
N GLU A 264 1.22 8.77 -13.51
CA GLU A 264 0.12 9.30 -12.71
C GLU A 264 0.09 10.84 -12.65
N ARG A 265 1.22 11.52 -12.92
CA ARG A 265 1.34 12.98 -12.87
C ARG A 265 1.80 13.54 -14.21
N LYS A 266 0.86 14.12 -14.98
CA LYS A 266 1.16 14.82 -16.25
C LYS A 266 2.31 15.85 -16.12
N ARG A 267 2.43 16.53 -14.97
CA ARG A 267 3.50 17.49 -14.67
C ARG A 267 4.89 16.83 -14.53
N ASN A 268 4.96 15.56 -14.16
CA ASN A 268 6.21 14.79 -14.07
C ASN A 268 6.70 14.30 -15.43
N ILE A 269 5.80 14.10 -16.41
CA ILE A 269 6.18 13.74 -17.79
C ILE A 269 7.00 14.87 -18.42
N LEU A 270 6.59 16.12 -18.22
CA LEU A 270 7.35 17.31 -18.63
C LEU A 270 8.73 17.41 -17.94
N LEU A 271 8.84 17.00 -16.67
CA LEU A 271 10.11 16.96 -15.95
C LEU A 271 11.05 15.88 -16.50
N ILE A 272 10.53 14.73 -16.91
CA ILE A 272 11.33 13.69 -17.58
C ILE A 272 11.76 14.14 -18.97
N LEU A 273 10.86 14.72 -19.76
CA LEU A 273 11.20 15.21 -21.10
C LEU A 273 12.31 16.27 -21.02
N ARG A 274 12.20 17.25 -20.11
CA ARG A 274 13.30 18.20 -19.87
C ARG A 274 14.60 17.49 -19.48
N SER A 275 14.54 16.49 -18.59
CA SER A 275 15.75 15.75 -18.19
C SER A 275 16.40 14.88 -19.28
N VAL A 276 15.70 14.59 -20.38
CA VAL A 276 16.23 13.81 -21.51
C VAL A 276 16.74 14.72 -22.63
N PHE A 277 16.26 15.96 -22.70
CA PHE A 277 16.62 16.93 -23.74
C PHE A 277 17.53 18.08 -23.27
N ASP A 278 17.74 18.24 -21.95
CA ASP A 278 18.71 19.18 -21.39
C ASP A 278 20.06 18.46 -21.15
N ILE A 279 21.07 18.84 -21.95
CA ILE A 279 22.51 18.79 -21.59
C ILE A 279 22.77 19.84 -20.51
#